data_AF-A0A6J4PT75-F1
#
_entry.id   AF-A0A6J4PT75-F1
#
_cell.length_a   1.000
_cell.length_b   1.000
_cell.length_c   1.000
_cell.angle_alpha   90.00
_cell.angle_beta   90.00
_cell.angle_gamma   90.00
#
_symmetry.space_group_name_H-M   'P 1'
#
loop_
_entity.id
_entity.type
_entity.pdbx_description
1 polymer ?
#
loop_
_entity_poly.entity_id
_entity_poly.type
_entity_poly.pdbx_seq_one_letter_code
_entity_poly.pdbx_strand_id
1 'polypeptide(L)' 'MTYRGQVRNGVVVFDGSAPLADGTLVDVAPADTAAATPAGAGAEPTWAEVLKEVIGKAEGLPSDLARNHNHYLHGSPKR' A
#
# COMPACT_ATOMS: atom_id res chain seq x y z
N MET A 1 -23.40 6.07 -20.58
CA MET A 1 -21.94 6.26 -20.55
C MET A 1 -21.53 6.54 -19.12
N THR A 2 -20.43 5.97 -18.64
CA THR A 2 -19.96 6.15 -17.25
C THR A 2 -18.61 6.85 -17.27
N TYR A 3 -18.49 7.97 -16.56
CA TYR A 3 -17.23 8.69 -16.41
C TYR A 3 -16.58 8.30 -15.07
N ARG A 4 -15.28 8.02 -15.09
CA ARG A 4 -14.51 7.69 -13.89
C ARG A 4 -13.71 8.90 -13.43
N GLY A 5 -13.70 9.11 -12.11
CA GLY A 5 -12.99 10.19 -11.47
C GLY A 5 -12.85 9.94 -9.98
N GLN A 6 -12.00 10.75 -9.35
CA GLN A 6 -11.73 10.71 -7.93
C GLN A 6 -12.30 11.95 -7.25
N VAL A 7 -12.86 11.77 -6.05
CA VAL A 7 -13.27 12.90 -5.23
C VAL A 7 -12.03 13.51 -4.57
N ARG A 8 -11.74 14.78 -4.87
CA ARG A 8 -10.69 15.57 -4.23
C ARG A 8 -11.31 16.82 -3.61
N ASN A 9 -11.22 16.97 -2.30
CA ASN A 9 -11.79 18.11 -1.56
C ASN A 9 -13.29 18.34 -1.85
N GLY A 10 -14.07 17.26 -1.98
CA GLY A 10 -15.50 17.34 -2.28
C GLY A 10 -15.85 17.59 -3.76
N VAL A 11 -14.86 17.67 -4.66
CA VAL A 11 -15.06 17.84 -6.11
C VAL A 11 -14.67 16.54 -6.82
N VAL A 12 -15.52 16.06 -7.73
CA VAL A 12 -15.19 14.92 -8.60
C VAL A 12 -14.26 15.39 -9.72
N VAL A 13 -13.04 14.86 -9.76
CA VAL A 13 -12.04 15.11 -10.80
C VAL A 13 -11.95 13.89 -11.69
N PHE A 14 -12.27 14.01 -12.97
CA PHE A 14 -12.18 12.90 -13.91
C PHE A 14 -10.71 12.55 -14.23
N ASP A 15 -10.43 11.24 -14.40
CA ASP A 15 -9.08 10.75 -14.73
C ASP A 15 -8.65 11.11 -16.17
N GLY A 16 -9.53 11.76 -16.94
CA GLY A 16 -9.29 12.24 -18.30
C GLY A 16 -10.25 13.36 -18.70
N SER A 17 -10.20 13.78 -19.97
CA SER A 17 -11.14 14.78 -20.49
C SER A 17 -12.53 14.16 -20.66
N ALA A 18 -13.47 14.58 -19.80
CA ALA A 18 -14.88 14.27 -19.98
C ALA A 18 -15.52 15.35 -20.88
N PRO A 19 -16.11 15.02 -22.03
CA PRO A 19 -16.74 15.98 -22.93
C PRO A 19 -18.14 16.40 -22.43
N LEU A 20 -18.26 16.71 -21.13
CA LEU A 20 -19.50 17.22 -20.55
C LEU A 20 -19.51 18.75 -20.69
N ALA A 21 -20.61 19.30 -21.18
CA ALA A 21 -20.78 20.75 -21.26
C ALA A 21 -21.01 21.34 -19.86
N ASP A 22 -20.61 22.59 -19.67
CA ASP A 22 -20.89 23.32 -18.44
C ASP A 22 -22.39 23.37 -18.15
N GLY A 23 -22.78 23.13 -16.90
CA GLY A 23 -24.18 23.11 -16.47
C GLY A 23 -24.92 21.78 -16.68
N THR A 24 -24.23 20.72 -17.15
CA THR A 24 -24.82 19.37 -17.23
C THR A 24 -25.19 18.85 -15.83
N LEU A 25 -26.47 18.50 -15.62
CA LEU A 25 -26.92 17.81 -14.41
C LEU A 25 -26.44 16.36 -14.41
N VAL A 26 -25.85 15.92 -13.31
CA VAL A 26 -25.30 14.56 -13.17
C VAL A 26 -25.71 13.94 -11.85
N ASP A 27 -26.00 12.64 -11.88
CA ASP A 27 -26.13 11.81 -10.68
C ASP A 27 -24.79 11.12 -10.40
N VAL A 28 -24.32 11.21 -9.15
CA VAL A 28 -23.05 10.59 -8.73
C VAL A 28 -23.34 9.33 -7.93
N ALA A 29 -22.92 8.19 -8.45
CA ALA A 29 -22.93 6.92 -7.73
C ALA A 29 -21.50 6.50 -7.37
N PRO A 30 -21.24 6.04 -6.14
CA PRO A 30 -19.97 5.42 -5.79
C PRO A 30 -19.68 4.25 -6.74
N ALA A 31 -18.46 4.19 -7.28
CA ALA A 31 -18.04 3.03 -8.05
C ALA A 31 -17.82 1.84 -7.10
N ASP A 32 -18.22 0.64 -7.52
CA ASP A 32 -17.91 -0.59 -6.78
C ASP A 32 -16.39 -0.77 -6.68
N THR A 33 -15.86 -0.47 -5.49
CA THR A 33 -14.42 -0.46 -5.19
C THR A 33 -13.79 -1.85 -5.36
N ALA A 34 -14.60 -2.91 -5.35
CA ALA A 34 -14.18 -4.28 -5.61
C ALA A 34 -13.67 -4.51 -7.06
N ALA A 35 -14.09 -3.69 -8.04
CA ALA A 35 -13.69 -3.83 -9.44
C ALA A 35 -12.73 -2.74 -9.93
N ALA A 36 -12.50 -1.69 -9.13
CA ALA A 36 -11.77 -0.48 -9.55
C ALA A 36 -10.39 -0.29 -8.92
N THR A 37 -9.93 -1.22 -8.08
CA THR A 37 -8.54 -1.24 -7.65
C THR A 37 -7.78 -2.22 -8.54
N PRO A 38 -6.97 -1.78 -9.53
CA PRO A 38 -5.81 -2.58 -9.86
C PRO A 38 -5.03 -2.67 -8.56
N ALA A 39 -4.95 -3.87 -7.99
CA ALA A 39 -4.04 -4.16 -6.90
C ALA A 39 -2.65 -3.62 -7.31
N GLY A 40 -2.25 -2.46 -6.79
CA GLY A 40 -0.92 -1.89 -7.02
C GLY A 40 -0.79 -0.48 -7.63
N ALA A 41 -1.84 0.32 -7.87
CA ALA A 41 -1.66 1.63 -8.51
C ALA A 41 -1.70 2.88 -7.59
N GLY A 42 -1.74 2.72 -6.26
CA GLY A 42 -1.74 3.90 -5.37
C GLY A 42 -1.81 3.63 -3.86
N ALA A 43 -1.73 2.37 -3.43
CA ALA A 43 -1.55 2.05 -2.03
C ALA A 43 -0.06 2.07 -1.70
N GLU A 44 0.34 2.79 -0.65
CA GLU A 44 1.68 2.65 -0.10
C GLU A 44 1.92 1.18 0.25
N PRO A 45 3.11 0.63 -0.04
CA PRO A 45 3.40 -0.76 0.26
C PRO A 45 3.30 -0.98 1.78
N THR A 46 2.63 -2.06 2.15
CA THR A 46 2.58 -2.52 3.54
C THR A 46 3.98 -2.91 4.01
N TRP A 47 4.23 -2.86 5.33
CA TRP A 47 5.49 -3.34 5.90
C TRP A 47 5.78 -4.81 5.57
N ALA A 48 4.73 -5.63 5.40
CA ALA A 48 4.89 -7.01 4.95
C ALA A 48 5.44 -7.10 3.52
N GLU A 49 5.02 -6.22 2.62
CA GLU A 49 5.53 -6.15 1.24
C GLU A 49 6.96 -5.59 1.20
N VAL A 50 7.23 -4.53 1.95
CA VAL A 50 8.57 -3.92 2.06
C VAL A 50 9.59 -4.93 2.60
N LEU A 51 9.21 -5.71 3.61
CA LEU A 51 10.11 -6.67 4.28
C LEU A 51 10.02 -8.08 3.71
N LYS A 52 9.24 -8.31 2.65
CA LYS A 52 8.96 -9.64 2.08
C LYS A 52 10.23 -10.43 1.79
N GLU A 53 11.28 -9.76 1.34
CA GLU A 53 12.53 -10.41 1.00
C GLU A 53 13.32 -10.86 2.22
N VAL A 54 13.08 -10.36 3.43
CA VAL A 54 13.91 -10.67 4.62
C VAL A 54 13.13 -11.31 5.76
N ILE A 55 11.81 -11.10 5.80
CA ILE A 55 10.96 -11.60 6.87
C ILE A 55 11.03 -13.14 6.91
N GLY A 56 11.38 -13.68 8.07
CA GLY A 56 11.47 -15.14 8.28
C GLY A 56 12.65 -15.84 7.60
N LYS A 57 13.61 -15.14 6.98
CA LYS A 57 14.77 -15.78 6.31
C LYS A 57 15.71 -16.55 7.25
N ALA A 58 15.75 -16.19 8.52
CA ALA A 58 16.71 -16.76 9.46
C ALA A 58 16.01 -17.80 10.36
N GLU A 59 16.37 -19.06 10.18
CA GLU A 59 15.84 -20.21 10.92
C GLU A 59 16.85 -20.71 11.96
N GLY A 60 16.35 -21.35 13.02
CA GLY A 60 17.21 -21.99 14.03
C GLY A 60 18.04 -21.04 14.90
N LEU A 61 17.72 -19.74 14.89
CA LEU A 61 18.43 -18.76 15.71
C LEU A 61 18.12 -18.91 17.21
N PRO A 62 19.11 -18.66 18.09
CA PRO A 62 18.87 -18.54 19.52
C PRO A 62 17.83 -17.46 19.84
N SER A 63 16.96 -17.73 20.82
CA SER A 63 15.90 -16.80 21.23
C SER A 63 16.43 -15.46 21.78
N ASP A 64 17.69 -15.43 22.22
CA ASP A 64 18.37 -14.25 22.75
C ASP A 64 19.30 -13.58 21.72
N LEU A 65 19.30 -14.00 20.45
CA LEU A 65 20.20 -13.46 19.41
C LEU A 65 20.09 -11.94 19.30
N ALA A 66 18.88 -11.37 19.35
CA ALA A 66 18.68 -9.93 19.24
C ALA A 66 19.40 -9.15 20.36
N ARG A 67 19.48 -9.71 21.57
CA ARG A 67 20.16 -9.10 22.72
C ARG A 67 21.67 -9.38 22.70
N ASN A 68 22.05 -10.58 22.25
CA ASN A 68 23.40 -11.11 22.31
C ASN A 68 24.09 -11.20 20.94
N HIS A 69 23.71 -10.36 19.98
CA HIS A 69 24.21 -10.43 18.60
C HIS A 69 25.75 -10.43 18.50
N ASN A 70 26.46 -9.64 19.32
CA ASN A 70 27.93 -9.60 19.35
C ASN A 70 28.55 -10.91 19.87
N HIS A 71 27.86 -11.62 20.77
CA HIS A 71 28.31 -12.92 21.23
C HIS A 71 28.27 -13.94 20.09
N TYR A 72 27.16 -13.98 19.36
CA TYR A 72 26.95 -14.95 18.28
C TYR A 72 27.74 -14.62 17.01
N LEU A 73 27.94 -13.33 16.70
CA LEU A 73 28.67 -12.90 15.50
C LEU A 73 30.18 -12.78 15.72
N HIS A 74 30.61 -12.42 16.94
CA HIS A 74 31.98 -12.00 17.21
C HIS A 74 32.61 -12.68 18.43
N GLY A 75 31.91 -13.60 19.10
CA GLY A 75 32.43 -14.35 20.25
C GLY A 75 32.59 -13.52 21.53
N SER A 76 31.99 -12.32 21.59
CA SER A 76 32.02 -11.49 22.81
C SER A 76 31.28 -12.17 23.98
N PRO A 77 31.56 -11.83 25.26
CA PRO A 77 30.74 -12.28 26.38
C PRO A 77 29.27 -11.86 26.21
N LYS A 78 28.33 -12.69 26.70
CA LYS A 78 26.90 -12.35 26.74
C LYS A 78 26.64 -11.17 27.68
N ARG A 79 25.63 -10.37 27.36
CA ARG A 79 25.16 -9.22 28.14
C ARG A 79 23.86 -9.51 28.87
#